data_AF-A0A1V6NTY2-F1
#
_entry.id   AF-A0A1V6NTY2-F1
#
_cell.length_a   1.000
_cell.length_b   1.000
_cell.length_c   1.000
_cell.angle_alpha   90.00
_cell.angle_beta   90.00
_cell.angle_gamma   90.00
#
_symmetry.space_group_name_H-M   'P 1'
#
loop_
_entity.id
_entity.type
_entity.pdbx_description
1 polymer ?
#
loop_
_entity_poly.entity_id
_entity_poly.type
_entity_poly.pdbx_seq_one_letter_code
_entity_poly.pdbx_strand_id
1 'polypeptide(L)'
;MNTSIQEMTCKSIELDGFGSAADDAWFDQHTTPMDGEEETGVHPHQAAALKAYLKGDSKPSETAAALTKPHNSEKKTDLRDRIVGILEDALFELPESHTPALVDLLKELSQLPDEEDGEPVWKGLKSFGHSWADGWKQSHWRKASAMRDPATRAKRREAHVHQAFVEASCAMAAPGPNAEDGLLPLSWGYECISEALECQDALWDFEVPAAAVWIKVAGERLREGAKKGEKSWALEREGRLWTAGPMSVDRWKFWLQRLEEIEKIGKVISSTASEGLRDARAQSKE
;
A
#
# COMPACT_ATOMS: atom_id res chain seq x y z
N MET A 1 -18.14 -21.72 25.96
CA MET A 1 -16.70 -21.48 25.74
C MET A 1 -16.57 -20.92 24.34
N ASN A 2 -16.37 -19.61 24.21
CA ASN A 2 -16.19 -18.95 22.92
C ASN A 2 -14.71 -19.08 22.55
N THR A 3 -14.40 -20.00 21.64
CA THR A 3 -13.11 -20.03 20.95
C THR A 3 -13.11 -18.88 19.94
N SER A 4 -12.65 -17.73 20.39
CA SER A 4 -12.22 -16.65 19.50
C SER A 4 -11.03 -17.19 18.72
N ILE A 5 -11.25 -17.57 17.46
CA ILE A 5 -10.17 -17.78 16.51
C ILE A 5 -9.50 -16.41 16.38
N GLN A 6 -8.29 -16.25 16.91
CA GLN A 6 -7.46 -15.11 16.57
C GLN A 6 -7.30 -15.11 15.05
N GLU A 7 -7.68 -14.01 14.38
CA GLU A 7 -7.30 -13.73 13.00
C GLU A 7 -5.76 -13.64 12.98
N MET A 8 -5.07 -14.77 12.85
CA MET A 8 -3.60 -14.87 12.97
C MET A 8 -2.82 -14.29 11.78
N THR A 9 -3.47 -13.64 10.81
CA THR A 9 -2.81 -13.29 9.55
C THR A 9 -2.70 -11.81 9.25
N CYS A 10 -3.13 -10.91 10.14
CA CYS A 10 -2.99 -9.47 9.90
C CYS A 10 -2.43 -8.77 11.13
N LYS A 11 -1.37 -7.97 10.94
CA LYS A 11 -0.74 -7.19 12.01
C LYS A 11 -1.81 -6.28 12.65
N SER A 12 -1.91 -6.33 13.97
CA SER A 12 -2.91 -5.54 14.71
C SER A 12 -2.72 -4.06 14.41
N ILE A 13 -3.83 -3.33 14.33
CA ILE A 13 -3.86 -1.87 14.20
C ILE A 13 -3.07 -1.16 15.30
N GLU A 14 -2.72 -1.82 16.41
CA GLU A 14 -1.92 -1.23 17.49
C GLU A 14 -0.41 -1.49 17.35
N LEU A 15 0.00 -2.45 16.52
CA LEU A 15 1.36 -3.01 16.46
C LEU A 15 1.93 -3.06 15.03
N ASP A 16 1.34 -2.29 14.11
CA ASP A 16 1.65 -2.40 12.68
C ASP A 16 2.90 -1.64 12.21
N GLY A 17 3.68 -1.06 13.12
CA GLY A 17 4.94 -0.40 12.80
C GLY A 17 4.85 0.87 11.94
N PHE A 18 3.65 1.31 11.52
CA PHE A 18 3.49 2.48 10.64
C PHE A 18 4.10 3.74 11.26
N GLY A 19 4.93 4.43 10.46
CA GLY A 19 5.64 5.65 10.86
C GLY A 19 6.94 5.39 11.61
N SER A 20 7.54 4.22 11.43
CA SER A 20 8.86 3.90 11.95
C SER A 20 9.95 4.70 11.24
N ALA A 21 11.13 4.79 11.86
CA ALA A 21 12.31 5.35 11.22
C ALA A 21 13.16 4.24 10.60
N ALA A 22 13.85 4.52 9.49
CA ALA A 22 14.83 3.61 8.89
C ALA A 22 16.16 3.64 9.68
N ASP A 23 16.09 3.40 10.98
CA ASP A 23 17.23 3.42 11.91
C ASP A 23 17.67 2.01 12.32
N ASP A 24 18.76 1.95 13.07
CA ASP A 24 19.37 0.70 13.51
C ASP A 24 18.38 -0.18 14.31
N ALA A 25 17.49 0.44 15.10
CA ALA A 25 16.51 -0.29 15.88
C ALA A 25 15.47 -0.99 15.01
N TRP A 26 15.00 -0.33 13.93
CA TRP A 26 14.07 -0.95 12.98
C TRP A 26 14.72 -2.17 12.29
N PHE A 27 15.97 -2.06 11.83
CA PHE A 27 16.65 -3.19 11.19
C PHE A 27 16.94 -4.33 12.17
N ASP A 28 17.32 -4.01 13.41
CA ASP A 28 17.58 -5.01 14.45
C ASP A 28 16.29 -5.79 14.80
N GLN A 29 15.12 -5.12 14.84
CA GLN A 29 13.83 -5.76 15.09
C GLN A 29 13.42 -6.74 13.97
N HIS A 30 13.83 -6.49 12.73
CA HIS A 30 13.50 -7.33 11.58
C HIS A 30 14.57 -8.40 11.30
N THR A 31 15.60 -8.53 12.16
CA THR A 31 16.66 -9.53 12.02
C THR A 31 16.33 -10.80 12.80
N THR A 32 16.59 -11.98 12.23
CA THR A 32 16.36 -13.28 12.89
C THR A 32 17.15 -13.44 14.18
N PRO A 33 16.55 -14.00 15.25
CA PRO A 33 15.14 -14.42 15.34
C PRO A 33 14.18 -13.25 15.58
N MET A 34 13.11 -13.16 14.81
CA MET A 34 12.03 -12.20 15.04
C MET A 34 10.95 -12.84 15.93
N ASP A 35 10.43 -12.13 16.92
CA ASP A 35 9.40 -12.62 17.85
C ASP A 35 9.72 -13.95 18.58
N GLY A 36 11.01 -14.29 18.66
CA GLY A 36 11.48 -15.54 19.29
C GLY A 36 11.37 -16.78 18.41
N GLU A 37 11.01 -16.62 17.13
CA GLU A 37 11.00 -17.70 16.14
C GLU A 37 12.33 -17.69 15.37
N GLU A 38 13.07 -18.81 15.40
CA GLU A 38 14.39 -18.95 14.77
C GLU A 38 14.35 -18.81 13.24
N GLU A 39 13.17 -18.91 12.63
CA GLU A 39 12.98 -18.94 11.19
C GLU A 39 12.43 -17.61 10.62
N THR A 40 12.03 -16.67 11.47
CA THR A 40 11.42 -15.39 11.05
C THR A 40 12.43 -14.25 11.07
N GLY A 41 12.23 -13.25 10.20
CA GLY A 41 13.14 -12.11 10.02
C GLY A 41 14.29 -12.40 9.05
N VAL A 42 15.03 -11.36 8.65
CA VAL A 42 16.17 -11.50 7.73
C VAL A 42 17.48 -11.84 8.45
N HIS A 43 18.46 -12.39 7.72
CA HIS A 43 19.81 -12.54 8.25
C HIS A 43 20.48 -11.16 8.42
N PRO A 44 21.44 -11.00 9.36
CA PRO A 44 22.10 -9.71 9.59
C PRO A 44 22.76 -9.10 8.35
N HIS A 45 23.30 -9.92 7.45
CA HIS A 45 23.92 -9.46 6.22
C HIS A 45 22.88 -8.91 5.20
N GLN A 46 21.66 -9.43 5.22
CA GLN A 46 20.56 -8.96 4.39
C GLN A 46 20.00 -7.64 4.91
N ALA A 47 19.78 -7.53 6.23
CA ALA A 47 19.43 -6.26 6.87
C ALA A 47 20.48 -5.18 6.57
N ALA A 48 21.77 -5.50 6.68
CA ALA A 48 22.85 -4.58 6.36
C ALA A 48 22.84 -4.14 4.88
N ALA A 49 22.55 -5.05 3.95
CA ALA A 49 22.43 -4.72 2.53
C ALA A 49 21.27 -3.76 2.25
N LEU A 50 20.07 -4.05 2.79
CA LEU A 50 18.91 -3.18 2.64
C LEU A 50 19.16 -1.79 3.27
N LYS A 51 19.79 -1.75 4.45
CA LYS A 51 20.16 -0.50 5.13
C LYS A 51 21.12 0.35 4.31
N ALA A 52 22.16 -0.24 3.73
CA ALA A 52 23.10 0.47 2.86
C ALA A 52 22.38 1.02 1.62
N TYR A 53 21.49 0.23 1.02
CA TYR A 53 20.69 0.64 -0.12
C TYR A 53 19.78 1.84 0.18
N LEU A 54 19.05 1.80 1.30
CA LEU A 54 18.15 2.89 1.70
C LEU A 54 18.89 4.19 2.09
N LYS A 55 20.19 4.11 2.39
CA LYS A 55 21.09 5.26 2.57
C LYS A 55 21.67 5.80 1.25
N GLY A 56 21.48 5.08 0.15
CA GLY A 56 22.03 5.42 -1.16
C GLY A 56 23.46 4.93 -1.39
N ASP A 57 23.96 4.02 -0.54
CA ASP A 57 25.34 3.52 -0.60
C ASP A 57 25.51 2.34 -1.59
N SER A 58 24.42 1.81 -2.15
CA SER A 58 24.45 0.69 -3.11
C SER A 58 23.39 0.87 -4.20
N LYS A 59 23.58 0.17 -5.32
CA LYS A 59 22.62 0.14 -6.42
C LYS A 59 21.55 -0.95 -6.21
N PRO A 60 20.38 -0.84 -6.88
CA PRO A 60 19.33 -1.85 -6.80
C PRO A 60 19.82 -3.27 -7.12
N SER A 61 20.60 -3.44 -8.20
CA SER A 61 21.10 -4.76 -8.64
C SER A 61 22.16 -5.36 -7.71
N GLU A 62 23.04 -4.53 -7.16
CA GLU A 62 24.04 -4.94 -6.15
C GLU A 62 23.35 -5.39 -4.86
N THR A 63 22.32 -4.64 -4.44
CA THR A 63 21.52 -4.93 -3.26
C THR A 63 20.71 -6.20 -3.44
N ALA A 64 20.06 -6.38 -4.60
CA ALA A 64 19.35 -7.60 -4.94
C ALA A 64 20.28 -8.82 -4.85
N ALA A 65 21.47 -8.77 -5.45
CA ALA A 65 22.46 -9.85 -5.38
C ALA A 65 22.97 -10.11 -3.95
N ALA A 66 23.08 -9.08 -3.11
CA ALA A 66 23.47 -9.23 -1.72
C ALA A 66 22.36 -9.85 -0.87
N LEU A 67 21.11 -9.46 -1.09
CA LEU A 67 19.94 -10.00 -0.39
C LEU A 67 19.73 -11.47 -0.73
N THR A 68 19.79 -11.84 -2.01
CA THR A 68 19.52 -13.21 -2.48
C THR A 68 20.69 -14.18 -2.30
N LYS A 69 21.75 -13.77 -1.59
CA LYS A 69 22.85 -14.67 -1.24
C LYS A 69 22.37 -15.67 -0.17
N PRO A 70 22.39 -16.99 -0.43
CA PRO A 70 21.93 -17.97 0.56
C PRO A 70 22.78 -17.96 1.82
N HIS A 71 22.13 -18.15 2.97
CA HIS A 71 22.81 -18.43 4.24
C HIS A 71 22.84 -19.94 4.49
N ASN A 72 24.03 -20.53 4.58
CA ASN A 72 24.23 -21.97 4.76
C ASN A 72 23.49 -22.80 3.69
N SER A 73 22.65 -23.75 4.11
CA SER A 73 21.87 -24.66 3.26
C SER A 73 20.37 -24.31 3.23
N GLU A 74 20.02 -23.04 3.40
CA GLU A 74 18.63 -22.55 3.30
C GLU A 74 18.05 -22.77 1.90
N LYS A 75 16.75 -23.10 1.81
CA LYS A 75 16.04 -23.25 0.54
C LYS A 75 15.81 -21.89 -0.12
N LYS A 76 15.71 -21.85 -1.45
CA LYS A 76 15.50 -20.58 -2.15
C LYS A 76 14.11 -20.00 -1.89
N THR A 77 13.09 -20.85 -1.70
CA THR A 77 11.75 -20.42 -1.28
C THR A 77 11.76 -19.71 0.08
N ASP A 78 12.44 -20.29 1.07
CA ASP A 78 12.45 -19.75 2.44
C ASP A 78 13.21 -18.41 2.45
N LEU A 79 14.33 -18.35 1.74
CA LEU A 79 15.10 -17.14 1.48
C LEU A 79 14.24 -16.04 0.82
N ARG A 80 13.45 -16.41 -0.19
CA ARG A 80 12.57 -15.49 -0.90
C ARG A 80 11.51 -14.92 0.04
N ASP A 81 10.79 -15.77 0.76
CA ASP A 81 9.70 -15.35 1.62
C ASP A 81 10.21 -14.42 2.74
N ARG A 82 11.41 -14.70 3.26
CA ARG A 82 12.14 -13.85 4.21
C ARG A 82 12.44 -12.46 3.66
N ILE A 83 12.99 -12.38 2.44
CA ILE A 83 13.34 -11.12 1.78
C ILE A 83 12.08 -10.33 1.40
N VAL A 84 11.05 -11.01 0.88
CA VAL A 84 9.78 -10.37 0.55
C VAL A 84 9.13 -9.81 1.83
N GLY A 85 9.14 -10.56 2.93
CA GLY A 85 8.59 -10.11 4.21
C GLY A 85 9.20 -8.80 4.70
N ILE A 86 10.53 -8.68 4.75
CA ILE A 86 11.15 -7.39 5.17
C ILE A 86 10.86 -6.25 4.19
N LEU A 87 10.67 -6.53 2.90
CA LEU A 87 10.36 -5.50 1.91
C LEU A 87 8.90 -5.04 2.04
N GLU A 88 7.97 -5.95 2.35
CA GLU A 88 6.58 -5.62 2.68
C GLU A 88 6.52 -4.74 3.94
N ASP A 89 7.25 -5.13 4.97
CA ASP A 89 7.35 -4.35 6.21
C ASP A 89 8.00 -2.99 5.97
N ALA A 90 9.11 -2.94 5.23
CA ALA A 90 9.77 -1.69 4.88
C ALA A 90 8.84 -0.76 4.08
N LEU A 91 8.08 -1.30 3.12
CA LEU A 91 7.15 -0.54 2.31
C LEU A 91 6.04 0.08 3.14
N PHE A 92 5.49 -0.64 4.12
CA PHE A 92 4.41 -0.15 4.96
C PHE A 92 4.90 0.74 6.11
N GLU A 93 5.95 0.32 6.82
CA GLU A 93 6.36 0.91 8.10
C GLU A 93 7.23 2.16 7.94
N LEU A 94 8.08 2.21 6.91
CA LEU A 94 9.04 3.29 6.69
C LEU A 94 8.40 4.50 5.98
N PRO A 95 9.03 5.69 6.08
CA PRO A 95 8.52 6.89 5.43
C PRO A 95 8.39 6.75 3.91
N GLU A 96 7.36 7.38 3.33
CA GLU A 96 7.06 7.41 1.88
C GLU A 96 8.27 7.73 0.99
N SER A 97 9.24 8.50 1.51
CA SER A 97 10.48 8.83 0.80
C SER A 97 11.32 7.61 0.38
N HIS A 98 11.16 6.47 1.05
CA HIS A 98 11.85 5.22 0.71
C HIS A 98 11.10 4.35 -0.31
N THR A 99 9.80 4.58 -0.53
CA THR A 99 8.97 3.76 -1.42
C THR A 99 9.54 3.65 -2.84
N PRO A 100 10.02 4.72 -3.52
CA PRO A 100 10.59 4.59 -4.85
C PRO A 100 11.79 3.62 -4.91
N ALA A 101 12.70 3.71 -3.94
CA ALA A 101 13.87 2.83 -3.86
C ALA A 101 13.46 1.38 -3.61
N LEU A 102 12.51 1.14 -2.70
CA LEU A 102 11.99 -0.19 -2.39
C LEU A 102 11.29 -0.83 -3.59
N VAL A 103 10.49 -0.05 -4.33
CA VAL A 103 9.81 -0.50 -5.55
C VAL A 103 10.83 -0.86 -6.65
N ASP A 104 11.87 -0.05 -6.83
CA ASP A 104 12.96 -0.37 -7.77
C ASP A 104 13.68 -1.68 -7.39
N LEU A 105 13.91 -1.90 -6.10
CA LEU A 105 14.52 -3.14 -5.61
C LEU A 105 13.62 -4.37 -5.85
N LEU A 106 12.31 -4.27 -5.58
CA LEU A 106 11.35 -5.32 -5.91
C LEU A 106 11.31 -5.61 -7.42
N LYS A 107 11.41 -4.56 -8.24
CA LYS A 107 11.48 -4.72 -9.70
C LYS A 107 12.73 -5.48 -10.13
N GLU A 108 13.90 -5.15 -9.58
CA GLU A 108 15.13 -5.91 -9.84
C GLU A 108 15.03 -7.36 -9.40
N LEU A 109 14.53 -7.60 -8.18
CA LEU A 109 14.30 -8.95 -7.66
C LEU A 109 13.38 -9.73 -8.60
N SER A 110 12.29 -9.12 -9.07
CA SER A 110 11.31 -9.78 -9.95
C SER A 110 11.85 -10.22 -11.32
N GLN A 111 13.06 -9.80 -11.68
CA GLN A 111 13.74 -10.13 -12.94
C GLN A 111 14.87 -11.15 -12.79
N LEU A 112 15.18 -11.58 -11.56
CA LEU A 112 16.24 -12.57 -11.34
C LEU A 112 15.90 -13.91 -12.00
N PRO A 113 16.86 -14.56 -12.69
CA PRO A 113 16.64 -15.78 -13.46
C PRO A 113 16.60 -17.06 -12.61
N ASP A 114 16.58 -16.93 -11.29
CA ASP A 114 16.72 -18.03 -10.34
C ASP A 114 15.49 -18.96 -10.32
N GLU A 115 15.75 -20.27 -10.38
CA GLU A 115 14.75 -21.34 -10.33
C GLU A 115 15.05 -22.35 -9.19
N GLU A 116 14.00 -22.98 -8.67
CA GLU A 116 14.03 -24.10 -7.72
C GLU A 116 12.97 -25.13 -8.17
N ASP A 117 13.37 -26.40 -8.28
CA ASP A 117 12.52 -27.48 -8.80
C ASP A 117 11.86 -27.22 -10.17
N GLY A 118 12.49 -26.37 -11.00
CA GLY A 118 12.00 -26.00 -12.34
C GLY A 118 10.95 -24.88 -12.33
N GLU A 119 10.62 -24.32 -11.17
CA GLU A 119 9.77 -23.13 -11.03
C GLU A 119 10.62 -21.87 -10.78
N PRO A 120 10.28 -20.74 -11.43
CA PRO A 120 10.92 -19.47 -11.13
C PRO A 120 10.65 -19.03 -9.68
N VAL A 121 11.70 -18.79 -8.92
CA VAL A 121 11.60 -18.34 -7.52
C VAL A 121 11.21 -16.86 -7.47
N TRP A 122 11.90 -16.03 -8.27
CA TRP A 122 11.76 -14.59 -8.18
C TRP A 122 10.90 -13.97 -9.28
N LYS A 123 10.78 -14.64 -10.43
CA LYS A 123 10.16 -14.06 -11.63
C LYS A 123 8.74 -13.58 -11.36
N GLY A 124 8.54 -12.26 -11.52
CA GLY A 124 7.25 -11.60 -11.29
C GLY A 124 6.77 -11.63 -9.84
N LEU A 125 7.61 -12.05 -8.89
CA LEU A 125 7.29 -12.19 -7.46
C LEU A 125 5.93 -12.85 -7.21
N LYS A 126 5.66 -13.98 -7.88
CA LYS A 126 4.39 -14.73 -7.75
C LYS A 126 4.03 -14.93 -6.27
N SER A 127 2.93 -14.35 -5.78
CA SER A 127 2.45 -14.34 -4.38
C SER A 127 2.66 -13.04 -3.61
N PHE A 128 3.49 -12.09 -4.07
CA PHE A 128 3.69 -10.80 -3.40
C PHE A 128 2.36 -10.07 -3.16
N GLY A 129 1.53 -9.94 -4.19
CA GLY A 129 0.21 -9.32 -4.04
C GLY A 129 -0.71 -10.06 -3.06
N HIS A 130 -0.63 -11.39 -2.98
CA HIS A 130 -1.42 -12.15 -1.99
C HIS A 130 -0.90 -11.91 -0.56
N SER A 131 0.43 -11.98 -0.36
CA SER A 131 1.08 -11.71 0.92
C SER A 131 0.80 -10.29 1.41
N TRP A 132 0.99 -9.29 0.54
CA TRP A 132 0.63 -7.89 0.81
C TRP A 132 -0.84 -7.73 1.21
N ALA A 133 -1.77 -8.33 0.44
CA ALA A 133 -3.20 -8.22 0.72
C ALA A 133 -3.59 -8.92 2.04
N ASP A 134 -2.94 -10.03 2.38
CA ASP A 134 -3.19 -10.76 3.64
C ASP A 134 -2.63 -10.00 4.85
N GLY A 135 -1.41 -9.47 4.73
CA GLY A 135 -0.75 -8.67 5.77
C GLY A 135 -1.42 -7.33 6.03
N TRP A 136 -1.91 -6.66 4.96
CA TRP A 136 -2.38 -5.28 4.99
C TRP A 136 -3.82 -5.12 4.45
N LYS A 137 -4.74 -5.97 4.93
CA LYS A 137 -6.13 -6.03 4.44
C LYS A 137 -6.81 -4.66 4.35
N GLN A 138 -7.28 -4.33 3.14
CA GLN A 138 -8.03 -3.09 2.86
C GLN A 138 -9.33 -2.93 3.68
N SER A 139 -9.86 -3.95 4.35
CA SER A 139 -11.07 -3.79 5.19
C SER A 139 -10.76 -3.31 6.62
N HIS A 140 -9.50 -3.34 7.06
CA HIS A 140 -9.13 -3.07 8.45
C HIS A 140 -9.21 -1.59 8.82
N TRP A 141 -9.04 -0.68 7.85
CA TRP A 141 -9.22 0.75 8.12
C TRP A 141 -10.69 1.08 8.46
N ARG A 142 -11.68 0.30 8.01
CA ARG A 142 -13.10 0.48 8.42
C ARG A 142 -13.33 0.08 9.88
N LYS A 143 -12.66 -0.97 10.37
CA LYS A 143 -12.62 -1.28 11.81
C LYS A 143 -11.93 -0.14 12.58
N ALA A 144 -10.85 0.41 12.02
CA ALA A 144 -10.12 1.52 12.63
C ALA A 144 -10.91 2.84 12.63
N SER A 145 -11.75 3.08 11.63
CA SER A 145 -12.60 4.27 11.56
C SER A 145 -13.72 4.25 12.61
N ALA A 146 -14.06 3.08 13.16
CA ALA A 146 -14.97 2.98 14.31
C ALA A 146 -14.30 3.37 15.64
N MET A 147 -12.97 3.55 15.69
CA MET A 147 -12.26 3.96 16.90
C MET A 147 -12.54 5.42 17.25
N ARG A 148 -12.75 5.68 18.55
CA ARG A 148 -13.11 7.01 19.07
C ARG A 148 -11.91 7.92 19.31
N ASP A 149 -10.70 7.38 19.43
CA ASP A 149 -9.51 8.19 19.70
C ASP A 149 -9.08 8.99 18.46
N PRO A 150 -9.07 10.34 18.52
CA PRO A 150 -8.75 11.17 17.35
C PRO A 150 -7.33 10.98 16.81
N ALA A 151 -6.35 10.76 17.70
CA ALA A 151 -4.95 10.60 17.31
C ALA A 151 -4.74 9.28 16.55
N THR A 152 -5.31 8.20 17.07
CA THR A 152 -5.32 6.90 16.42
C THR A 152 -6.05 6.97 15.08
N ARG A 153 -7.23 7.59 15.00
CA ARG A 153 -7.94 7.78 13.73
C ARG A 153 -7.08 8.53 12.70
N ALA A 154 -6.40 9.60 13.12
CA ALA A 154 -5.52 10.38 12.24
C ALA A 154 -4.34 9.54 11.71
N LYS A 155 -3.63 8.83 12.61
CA LYS A 155 -2.55 7.91 12.22
C LYS A 155 -3.03 6.86 11.22
N ARG A 156 -4.25 6.34 11.39
CA ARG A 156 -4.81 5.30 10.51
C ARG A 156 -5.25 5.82 9.15
N ARG A 157 -5.71 7.06 9.09
CA ARG A 157 -5.91 7.76 7.82
C ARG A 157 -4.60 7.87 7.06
N GLU A 158 -3.54 8.34 7.74
CA GLU A 158 -2.21 8.48 7.14
C GLU A 158 -1.66 7.14 6.64
N ALA A 159 -1.77 6.07 7.44
CA ALA A 159 -1.38 4.72 7.04
C ALA A 159 -2.15 4.23 5.81
N HIS A 160 -3.46 4.49 5.73
CA HIS A 160 -4.26 4.10 4.57
C HIS A 160 -3.88 4.84 3.29
N VAL A 161 -3.55 6.13 3.41
CA VAL A 161 -3.05 6.94 2.28
C VAL A 161 -1.68 6.46 1.82
N HIS A 162 -0.79 6.16 2.77
CA HIS A 162 0.53 5.60 2.50
C HIS A 162 0.45 4.24 1.81
N GLN A 163 -0.44 3.35 2.28
CA GLN A 163 -0.72 2.07 1.62
C GLN A 163 -1.16 2.28 0.17
N ALA A 164 -2.09 3.20 -0.10
CA ALA A 164 -2.52 3.52 -1.46
C ALA A 164 -1.36 4.04 -2.34
N PHE A 165 -0.41 4.78 -1.76
CA PHE A 165 0.78 5.24 -2.47
C PHE A 165 1.72 4.09 -2.84
N VAL A 166 1.96 3.18 -1.89
CA VAL A 166 2.76 1.96 -2.13
C VAL A 166 2.12 1.10 -3.22
N GLU A 167 0.82 0.81 -3.08
CA GLU A 167 0.10 -0.03 -4.03
C GLU A 167 0.11 0.57 -5.44
N ALA A 168 -0.16 1.87 -5.55
CA ALA A 168 -0.12 2.57 -6.84
C ALA A 168 1.30 2.58 -7.44
N SER A 169 2.33 2.77 -6.61
CA SER A 169 3.73 2.76 -7.08
C SER A 169 4.15 1.38 -7.58
N CYS A 170 3.76 0.31 -6.87
CA CYS A 170 4.00 -1.07 -7.30
C CYS A 170 3.22 -1.43 -8.58
N ALA A 171 1.98 -0.96 -8.73
CA ALA A 171 1.22 -1.16 -9.96
C ALA A 171 1.83 -0.45 -11.17
N MET A 172 2.49 0.69 -10.92
CA MET A 172 3.23 1.42 -11.94
C MET A 172 4.67 0.90 -12.13
N ALA A 173 5.10 -0.10 -11.37
CA ALA A 173 6.38 -0.77 -11.57
C ALA A 173 6.24 -1.83 -12.67
N ALA A 174 6.77 -1.50 -13.86
CA ALA A 174 6.65 -2.32 -15.07
C ALA A 174 5.18 -2.57 -15.49
N PRO A 175 4.41 -1.51 -15.78
CA PRO A 175 3.00 -1.65 -16.12
C PRO A 175 2.89 -2.39 -17.46
N GLY A 176 2.10 -3.46 -17.48
CA GLY A 176 1.76 -4.14 -18.72
C GLY A 176 0.48 -3.59 -19.37
N PRO A 177 0.07 -4.19 -20.51
CA PRO A 177 -1.10 -3.75 -21.24
C PRO A 177 -2.44 -3.96 -20.51
N ASN A 178 -2.49 -4.80 -19.48
CA ASN A 178 -3.70 -5.17 -18.74
C ASN A 178 -3.68 -4.64 -17.30
N ALA A 179 -4.84 -4.63 -16.65
CA ALA A 179 -5.00 -4.15 -15.27
C ALA A 179 -4.33 -5.06 -14.22
N GLU A 180 -4.02 -6.31 -14.57
CA GLU A 180 -3.40 -7.26 -13.64
C GLU A 180 -1.88 -7.38 -13.82
N ASP A 181 -1.31 -6.57 -14.71
CA ASP A 181 0.14 -6.51 -14.91
C ASP A 181 0.79 -5.53 -13.92
N GLY A 182 2.08 -5.74 -13.61
CA GLY A 182 2.85 -4.95 -12.65
C GLY A 182 3.31 -5.79 -11.45
N LEU A 183 3.89 -5.17 -10.42
CA LEU A 183 4.18 -5.85 -9.15
C LEU A 183 2.91 -6.04 -8.31
N LEU A 184 1.99 -5.07 -8.38
CA LEU A 184 0.63 -5.14 -7.84
C LEU A 184 -0.37 -4.77 -8.94
N PRO A 185 -1.61 -5.27 -8.89
CA PRO A 185 -2.55 -5.03 -9.97
C PRO A 185 -3.18 -3.64 -9.89
N LEU A 186 -3.35 -3.00 -11.05
CA LEU A 186 -4.12 -1.76 -11.22
C LEU A 186 -5.61 -1.92 -10.86
N SER A 187 -6.13 -3.16 -10.87
CA SER A 187 -7.51 -3.45 -10.45
C SER A 187 -7.82 -3.03 -9.02
N TRP A 188 -6.81 -3.02 -8.14
CA TRP A 188 -6.95 -2.49 -6.78
C TRP A 188 -7.15 -0.97 -6.75
N GLY A 189 -6.51 -0.24 -7.69
CA GLY A 189 -6.75 1.17 -7.88
C GLY A 189 -8.16 1.46 -8.38
N TYR A 190 -8.67 0.66 -9.31
CA TYR A 190 -10.07 0.74 -9.73
C TYR A 190 -11.03 0.49 -8.57
N GLU A 191 -10.76 -0.49 -7.70
CA GLU A 191 -11.56 -0.72 -6.51
C GLU A 191 -11.52 0.49 -5.57
N CYS A 192 -10.33 0.94 -5.19
CA CYS A 192 -10.14 2.08 -4.29
C CYS A 192 -10.87 3.33 -4.77
N ILE A 193 -10.73 3.69 -6.05
CA ILE A 193 -11.37 4.88 -6.62
C ILE A 193 -12.89 4.71 -6.70
N SER A 194 -13.37 3.55 -7.12
CA SER A 194 -14.81 3.31 -7.24
C SER A 194 -15.51 3.26 -5.88
N GLU A 195 -14.90 2.66 -4.86
CA GLU A 195 -15.39 2.71 -3.48
C GLU A 195 -15.47 4.15 -2.98
N ALA A 196 -14.44 4.97 -3.21
CA ALA A 196 -14.41 6.35 -2.73
C ALA A 196 -15.39 7.29 -3.43
N LEU A 197 -15.61 7.11 -4.75
CA LEU A 197 -16.27 8.12 -5.59
C LEU A 197 -17.64 7.69 -6.11
N GLU A 198 -17.92 6.38 -6.13
CA GLU A 198 -19.18 5.82 -6.63
C GLU A 198 -20.07 5.22 -5.54
N CYS A 199 -19.54 4.91 -4.35
CA CYS A 199 -20.37 4.46 -3.24
C CYS A 199 -20.98 5.66 -2.48
N GLN A 200 -22.24 5.52 -2.06
CA GLN A 200 -22.96 6.59 -1.36
C GLN A 200 -22.54 6.73 0.11
N ASP A 201 -22.05 5.65 0.69
CA ASP A 201 -21.62 5.52 2.08
C ASP A 201 -20.11 5.64 2.26
N ALA A 202 -19.40 6.17 1.25
CA ALA A 202 -17.97 6.40 1.30
C ALA A 202 -17.57 7.28 2.50
N LEU A 203 -16.55 6.85 3.24
CA LEU A 203 -15.93 7.57 4.35
C LEU A 203 -14.91 8.56 3.78
N TRP A 204 -15.37 9.78 3.49
CA TRP A 204 -14.59 10.79 2.76
C TRP A 204 -13.25 11.13 3.40
N ASP A 205 -13.13 11.08 4.72
CA ASP A 205 -11.89 11.40 5.41
C ASP A 205 -10.85 10.26 5.39
N PHE A 206 -11.17 9.11 4.78
CA PHE A 206 -10.27 7.97 4.57
C PHE A 206 -10.14 7.61 3.08
N GLU A 207 -11.26 7.32 2.41
CA GLU A 207 -11.25 6.72 1.07
C GLU A 207 -10.89 7.74 -0.02
N VAL A 208 -11.35 8.99 0.11
CA VAL A 208 -11.10 10.02 -0.91
C VAL A 208 -9.61 10.38 -1.02
N PRO A 209 -8.87 10.60 0.08
CA PRO A 209 -7.42 10.78 0.02
C PRO A 209 -6.68 9.62 -0.67
N ALA A 210 -7.04 8.37 -0.35
CA ALA A 210 -6.43 7.18 -0.97
C ALA A 210 -6.72 7.11 -2.48
N ALA A 211 -7.97 7.34 -2.89
CA ALA A 211 -8.35 7.40 -4.30
C ALA A 211 -7.62 8.53 -5.06
N ALA A 212 -7.44 9.69 -4.43
CA ALA A 212 -6.69 10.79 -5.00
C ALA A 212 -5.21 10.44 -5.23
N VAL A 213 -4.60 9.64 -4.34
CA VAL A 213 -3.24 9.13 -4.51
C VAL A 213 -3.15 8.20 -5.72
N TRP A 214 -4.08 7.26 -5.87
CA TRP A 214 -4.13 6.39 -7.05
C TRP A 214 -4.24 7.19 -8.36
N ILE A 215 -5.10 8.22 -8.39
CA ILE A 215 -5.24 9.10 -9.55
C ILE A 215 -3.96 9.92 -9.80
N LYS A 216 -3.28 10.38 -8.74
CA LYS A 216 -2.01 11.11 -8.86
C LYS A 216 -0.89 10.25 -9.43
N VAL A 217 -0.76 9.01 -8.97
CA VAL A 217 0.35 8.11 -9.32
C VAL A 217 0.08 7.35 -10.63
N ALA A 218 -1.11 6.77 -10.77
CA ALA A 218 -1.48 5.88 -11.88
C ALA A 218 -2.46 6.52 -12.88
N GLY A 219 -2.81 7.80 -12.73
CA GLY A 219 -3.88 8.46 -13.50
C GLY A 219 -3.73 8.39 -15.02
N GLU A 220 -2.51 8.47 -15.54
CA GLU A 220 -2.26 8.33 -16.98
C GLU A 220 -2.64 6.93 -17.47
N ARG A 221 -2.18 5.88 -16.78
CA ARG A 221 -2.48 4.48 -17.12
C ARG A 221 -3.94 4.13 -16.94
N LEU A 222 -4.60 4.67 -15.91
CA LEU A 222 -6.05 4.53 -15.69
C LEU A 222 -6.84 5.18 -16.84
N ARG A 223 -6.42 6.38 -17.28
CA ARG A 223 -7.03 7.07 -18.43
C ARG A 223 -6.82 6.31 -19.74
N GLU A 224 -5.67 5.64 -19.91
CA GLU A 224 -5.48 4.74 -21.05
C GLU A 224 -6.41 3.53 -21.01
N GLY A 225 -6.57 2.91 -19.83
CA GLY A 225 -7.55 1.84 -19.62
C GLY A 225 -8.97 2.30 -19.99
N ALA A 226 -9.34 3.52 -19.62
CA ALA A 226 -10.60 4.16 -19.99
C ALA A 226 -10.79 4.35 -21.50
N LYS A 227 -9.72 4.69 -22.24
CA LYS A 227 -9.78 4.79 -23.72
C LYS A 227 -9.94 3.43 -24.39
N LYS A 228 -9.42 2.37 -23.76
CA LYS A 228 -9.41 0.99 -24.31
C LYS A 228 -10.62 0.16 -23.90
N GLY A 229 -11.47 0.65 -22.98
CA GLY A 229 -12.56 -0.17 -22.45
C GLY A 229 -12.04 -1.27 -21.52
N GLU A 230 -10.99 -0.99 -20.74
CA GLU A 230 -10.34 -1.98 -19.87
C GLU A 230 -11.36 -2.59 -18.89
N LYS A 231 -11.36 -3.93 -18.83
CA LYS A 231 -12.21 -4.70 -17.93
C LYS A 231 -11.46 -4.96 -16.63
N SER A 232 -12.16 -4.86 -15.51
CA SER A 232 -11.63 -5.21 -14.21
C SER A 232 -12.78 -5.64 -13.32
N TRP A 233 -12.55 -6.69 -12.52
CA TRP A 233 -13.54 -7.20 -11.57
C TRP A 233 -14.04 -6.10 -10.61
N ALA A 234 -13.20 -5.13 -10.28
CA ALA A 234 -13.52 -4.02 -9.38
C ALA A 234 -14.57 -3.05 -9.94
N LEU A 235 -14.75 -3.05 -11.26
CA LEU A 235 -15.66 -2.16 -12.00
C LEU A 235 -17.04 -2.78 -12.26
N GLU A 236 -17.19 -4.08 -12.00
CA GLU A 236 -18.39 -4.87 -12.27
C GLU A 236 -19.38 -4.91 -11.08
N ARG A 237 -19.11 -4.17 -10.00
CA ARG A 237 -20.01 -4.10 -8.83
C ARG A 237 -21.26 -3.28 -9.15
N GLU A 238 -22.43 -3.86 -8.89
CA GLU A 238 -23.74 -3.19 -8.99
C GLU A 238 -24.05 -2.31 -7.76
N GLY A 239 -25.11 -1.49 -7.85
CA GLY A 239 -25.59 -0.68 -6.73
C GLY A 239 -24.82 0.62 -6.46
N ARG A 240 -23.87 0.98 -7.33
CA ARG A 240 -23.07 2.20 -7.27
C ARG A 240 -23.70 3.34 -8.06
N LEU A 241 -23.19 4.56 -7.88
CA LEU A 241 -23.58 5.74 -8.65
C LEU A 241 -23.28 5.62 -10.15
N TRP A 242 -22.32 4.76 -10.52
CA TRP A 242 -22.02 4.39 -11.89
C TRP A 242 -22.42 2.93 -12.14
N THR A 243 -23.01 2.64 -13.29
CA THR A 243 -23.44 1.28 -13.64
C THR A 243 -22.26 0.34 -13.86
N ALA A 244 -22.40 -0.92 -13.45
CA ALA A 244 -21.40 -1.96 -13.68
C ALA A 244 -20.97 -2.07 -15.16
N GLY A 245 -19.69 -2.34 -15.38
CA GLY A 245 -19.13 -2.54 -16.71
C GLY A 245 -17.70 -2.00 -16.85
N PRO A 246 -17.12 -2.07 -18.07
CA PRO A 246 -15.73 -1.70 -18.32
C PRO A 246 -15.45 -0.23 -18.02
N MET A 247 -14.16 0.07 -17.86
CA MET A 247 -13.70 1.45 -17.73
C MET A 247 -14.03 2.24 -18.99
N SER A 248 -14.41 3.50 -18.85
CA SER A 248 -14.72 4.38 -19.98
C SER A 248 -14.24 5.80 -19.73
N VAL A 249 -14.05 6.57 -20.82
CA VAL A 249 -13.67 7.99 -20.72
C VAL A 249 -14.70 8.80 -19.93
N ASP A 250 -15.98 8.44 -20.03
CA ASP A 250 -17.03 9.14 -19.28
C ASP A 250 -17.01 8.78 -17.80
N ARG A 251 -16.74 7.52 -17.44
CA ARG A 251 -16.53 7.10 -16.04
C ARG A 251 -15.29 7.79 -15.44
N TRP A 252 -14.22 7.92 -16.22
CA TRP A 252 -13.02 8.66 -15.82
C TRP A 252 -13.33 10.14 -15.54
N LYS A 253 -14.07 10.81 -16.44
CA LYS A 253 -14.49 12.21 -16.23
C LYS A 253 -15.40 12.34 -15.01
N PHE A 254 -16.31 11.38 -14.80
CA PHE A 254 -17.18 11.33 -13.63
C PHE A 254 -16.36 11.28 -12.34
N TRP A 255 -15.35 10.43 -12.24
CA TRP A 255 -14.45 10.40 -11.06
C TRP A 255 -13.76 11.74 -10.82
N LEU A 256 -13.21 12.36 -11.85
CA LEU A 256 -12.57 13.67 -11.70
C LEU A 256 -13.55 14.74 -11.24
N GLN A 257 -14.76 14.77 -11.81
CA GLN A 257 -15.80 15.70 -11.40
C GLN A 257 -16.21 15.47 -9.94
N ARG A 258 -16.37 14.22 -9.51
CA ARG A 258 -16.69 13.87 -8.11
C ARG A 258 -15.61 14.35 -7.15
N LEU A 259 -14.33 14.21 -7.49
CA LEU A 259 -13.24 14.76 -6.68
C LEU A 259 -13.30 16.28 -6.58
N GLU A 260 -13.56 16.99 -7.68
CA GLU A 260 -13.72 18.45 -7.68
C GLU A 260 -14.91 18.91 -6.80
N GLU A 261 -16.03 18.18 -6.85
CA GLU A 261 -17.20 18.44 -6.00
C GLU A 261 -16.87 18.27 -4.52
N ILE A 262 -16.20 17.17 -4.17
CA ILE A 262 -15.78 16.89 -2.79
C ILE A 262 -14.80 17.96 -2.30
N GLU A 263 -13.83 18.38 -3.13
CA GLU A 263 -12.90 19.45 -2.79
C GLU A 263 -13.63 20.78 -2.49
N LYS A 264 -14.61 21.16 -3.33
CA LYS A 264 -15.43 22.36 -3.13
C LYS A 264 -16.20 22.30 -1.81
N ILE A 265 -16.84 21.16 -1.51
CA ILE A 265 -17.57 20.95 -0.25
C ILE A 265 -16.61 21.05 0.94
N GLY A 266 -15.44 20.41 0.87
CA GLY A 266 -14.42 20.45 1.91
C GLY A 266 -13.94 21.87 2.22
N LYS A 267 -13.74 22.71 1.19
CA LYS A 267 -13.38 24.13 1.36
C LYS A 267 -14.44 24.91 2.12
N VAL A 268 -15.72 24.72 1.76
CA VAL A 268 -16.86 25.38 2.44
C VAL A 268 -16.96 24.96 3.90
N ILE A 269 -16.79 23.66 4.20
CA ILE A 269 -16.80 23.15 5.58
C ILE A 269 -15.66 23.79 6.39
N SER A 270 -14.44 23.77 5.85
CA SER A 270 -13.24 24.31 6.52
C SER A 270 -13.34 25.82 6.79
N SER A 271 -13.82 26.60 5.82
CA SER A 271 -13.99 28.05 6.00
C SER A 271 -15.02 28.36 7.08
N THR A 272 -16.17 27.67 7.05
CA THR A 272 -17.27 27.86 8.02
C THR A 272 -16.82 27.51 9.44
N ALA A 273 -16.10 26.39 9.62
CA ALA A 273 -15.56 25.99 10.92
C ALA A 273 -14.53 26.99 11.46
N SER A 274 -13.66 27.53 10.59
CA SER A 274 -12.65 28.51 10.95
C SER A 274 -13.25 29.85 11.38
N GLU A 275 -14.34 30.28 10.73
CA GLU A 275 -15.13 31.45 11.13
C GLU A 275 -15.75 31.26 12.52
N GLY A 276 -16.46 30.15 12.74
CA GLY A 276 -17.06 29.86 14.05
C GLY A 276 -16.04 29.81 15.20
N LEU A 277 -14.86 29.22 14.97
CA LEU A 277 -13.77 29.19 15.96
C LEU A 277 -13.24 30.58 16.29
N ARG A 278 -13.15 31.47 15.30
CA ARG A 278 -12.70 32.85 15.49
C ARG A 278 -13.70 33.63 16.32
N ASP A 279 -14.99 33.51 16.00
CA ASP A 279 -16.07 34.21 16.70
C ASP A 279 -16.17 33.74 18.17
N ALA A 280 -16.11 32.44 18.41
CA ALA A 280 -16.11 31.88 19.77
C ALA A 280 -14.91 32.37 20.60
N ARG A 281 -13.72 32.46 20.00
CA ARG A 281 -12.52 32.99 20.67
C ARG A 281 -12.59 34.49 20.93
N ALA A 282 -13.26 35.25 20.08
CA ALA A 282 -13.47 36.68 20.30
C ALA A 282 -14.41 36.91 21.50
N GLN A 283 -15.49 36.13 21.60
CA GLN A 283 -16.44 36.18 22.72
C GLN A 283 -15.83 35.72 24.05
N SER A 284 -14.82 34.84 24.02
CA SER A 284 -14.15 34.35 25.24
C SER A 284 -13.11 35.32 25.83
N LYS A 285 -12.92 36.49 25.22
CA LYS A 285 -11.97 37.53 25.67
C LYS A 285 -12.64 38.74 26.31
N GLU A 286 -13.98 38.77 26.34
CA GLU A 286 -14.81 39.72 27.09
C GLU A 286 -15.19 39.13 28.46
#